data_AF-A0A3N0VHH9-F1
#
_entry.id   AF-A0A3N0VHH9-F1
#
_cell.length_a   1.000
_cell.length_b   1.000
_cell.length_c   1.000
_cell.angle_alpha   90.00
_cell.angle_beta   90.00
_cell.angle_gamma   90.00
#
_symmetry.space_group_name_H-M   'P 1'
#
loop_
_entity.id
_entity.type
_entity.pdbx_description
1 polymer ?
#
loop_
_entity_poly.entity_id
_entity_poly.type
_entity_poly.pdbx_seq_one_letter_code
_entity_poly.pdbx_strand_id
1 'polypeptide(L)'
;MRGSRRRYLLLSLLALPCLLALGGWAWSARQGLEQPAPRDEFGYLGSTGCQSCHADHHASWSRTYHRTMTQEASAKSVQGAFDGQVVSYWGQPVRPTRKNGEFVFEYLDRRGRVGATVPVARTVGSHRYQQYLAAAPGGRYQRLPLIWHNGEQRWIHYNGAFLYDDAQRFDQHAATWNPNCIYCHNTGPEPRITNADELFQRLKRGERFNYLNEAHWDSQVAELGIACETCHGPGAQHAAANRNPVRRYWLHLSQRADPSIVNPRRLSPERAAQVCGQCHGQRLPARPELVDRWLSRGPTYRAGDDLQAHVRLVTRDTPVPAGDPDTFKLRFWQDGTPRLSAYELQGLMQSSCYTQGGATCIGCHSAHGGDPAGMISAENRQGAACQGCHQGIEQALPAHRQHAASGAKTNCVDCHMPKLAYGVMEIHRSHRIQNPAPVANATAQRPDACTGCHGDRSADWAQAALQQWRGEAGVAVPTTALPENLRQLFAGDPVQRAVAARLAGAEDSALTPVARHAQLPLLFAAMEDRYPAVRRFAWLSARQTASVLGDNRLQLALGQFDFIAEAPRRAEVLTVIRSQFRPAPVVDRMGGLLLGDGGGDAARIAELRAQADGRAINIGE
;
A
#
# COMPACT_ATOMS: atom_id res chain seq x y z
N MET A 1 -65.68 20.52 -54.84
CA MET A 1 -64.45 19.83 -54.39
C MET A 1 -63.15 20.68 -54.38
N ARG A 2 -63.18 22.03 -54.51
CA ARG A 2 -61.95 22.86 -54.52
C ARG A 2 -61.51 23.45 -53.16
N GLY A 3 -62.35 23.39 -52.12
CA GLY A 3 -62.07 24.00 -50.80
C GLY A 3 -61.23 23.14 -49.84
N SER A 4 -61.29 21.80 -49.92
CA SER A 4 -60.56 20.94 -48.99
C SER A 4 -59.07 20.81 -49.31
N ARG A 5 -58.69 20.77 -50.60
CA ARG A 5 -57.28 20.67 -51.03
C ARG A 5 -56.42 21.84 -50.54
N ARG A 6 -56.96 23.07 -50.47
CA ARG A 6 -56.22 24.25 -49.95
C ARG A 6 -55.96 24.17 -48.44
N ARG A 7 -56.87 23.59 -47.64
CA ARG A 7 -56.69 23.41 -46.19
C ARG A 7 -55.63 22.34 -45.87
N TYR A 8 -55.60 21.24 -46.61
CA TYR A 8 -54.57 20.21 -46.42
C TYR A 8 -53.18 20.68 -46.87
N LEU A 9 -53.09 21.51 -47.93
CA LEU A 9 -51.83 22.15 -48.36
C LEU A 9 -51.29 23.14 -47.30
N LEU A 10 -52.16 23.95 -46.68
CA LEU A 10 -51.76 24.87 -45.60
C LEU A 10 -51.35 24.15 -44.31
N LEU A 11 -52.01 23.06 -43.93
CA LEU A 11 -51.64 22.23 -42.77
C LEU A 11 -50.32 21.49 -43.00
N SER A 12 -50.06 21.01 -44.22
CA SER A 12 -48.78 20.37 -44.56
C SER A 12 -47.62 21.38 -44.70
N LEU A 13 -47.90 22.61 -45.17
CA LEU A 13 -46.92 23.71 -45.19
C LEU A 13 -46.50 24.20 -43.79
N LEU A 14 -47.34 24.01 -42.76
CA LEU A 14 -47.00 24.33 -41.36
C LEU A 14 -46.42 23.15 -40.58
N ALA A 15 -46.80 21.91 -40.93
CA ALA A 15 -46.30 20.71 -40.28
C ALA A 15 -44.81 20.45 -40.56
N LEU A 16 -44.35 20.70 -41.79
CA LEU A 16 -42.95 20.52 -42.18
C LEU A 16 -41.98 21.43 -41.39
N PRO A 17 -42.19 22.76 -41.29
CA PRO A 17 -41.33 23.62 -40.47
C PRO A 17 -41.44 23.30 -38.97
N CYS A 18 -42.60 22.87 -38.45
CA CYS A 18 -42.70 22.41 -37.06
C CYS A 18 -41.92 21.12 -36.81
N LEU A 19 -41.98 20.16 -37.73
CA LEU A 19 -41.20 18.91 -37.64
C LEU A 19 -39.70 19.16 -37.82
N LEU A 20 -39.31 20.09 -38.68
CA LEU A 20 -37.92 20.52 -38.83
C LEU A 20 -37.43 21.31 -37.61
N ALA A 21 -38.27 22.15 -37.00
CA ALA A 21 -37.96 22.84 -35.76
C ALA A 21 -37.84 21.87 -34.58
N LEU A 22 -38.75 20.89 -34.48
CA LEU A 22 -38.67 19.81 -33.50
C LEU A 22 -37.45 18.90 -33.74
N GLY A 23 -37.14 18.58 -35.00
CA GLY A 23 -35.96 17.82 -35.39
C GLY A 23 -34.66 18.57 -35.11
N GLY A 24 -34.62 19.87 -35.39
CA GLY A 24 -33.49 20.76 -35.08
C GLY A 24 -33.30 20.98 -33.58
N TRP A 25 -34.40 21.13 -32.82
CA TRP A 25 -34.36 21.21 -31.36
C TRP A 25 -33.93 19.89 -30.74
N ALA A 26 -34.44 18.75 -31.21
CA ALA A 26 -34.01 17.43 -30.78
C ALA A 26 -32.55 17.14 -31.13
N TRP A 27 -32.08 17.59 -32.30
CA TRP A 27 -30.68 17.47 -32.72
C TRP A 27 -29.76 18.38 -31.90
N SER A 28 -30.14 19.62 -31.65
CA SER A 28 -29.40 20.57 -30.79
C SER A 28 -29.36 20.10 -29.33
N ALA A 29 -30.50 19.66 -28.79
CA ALA A 29 -30.57 19.04 -27.48
C ALA A 29 -29.68 17.80 -27.41
N ARG A 30 -29.71 16.93 -28.44
CA ARG A 30 -28.82 15.77 -28.54
C ARG A 30 -27.35 16.15 -28.57
N GLN A 31 -26.97 17.17 -29.33
CA GLN A 31 -25.58 17.66 -29.33
C GLN A 31 -25.16 18.19 -27.96
N GLY A 32 -26.00 18.98 -27.29
CA GLY A 32 -25.74 19.45 -25.92
C GLY A 32 -25.67 18.32 -24.87
N LEU A 33 -26.27 17.16 -25.15
CA LEU A 33 -26.20 15.97 -24.31
C LEU A 33 -24.95 15.10 -24.58
N GLU A 34 -24.40 15.15 -25.79
CA GLU A 34 -23.30 14.30 -26.27
C GLU A 34 -21.92 14.99 -26.28
N GLN A 35 -21.86 16.32 -26.25
CA GLN A 35 -20.59 17.08 -26.25
C GLN A 35 -19.80 16.86 -24.94
N PRO A 36 -18.55 16.33 -25.00
CA PRO A 36 -17.67 16.33 -23.86
C PRO A 36 -17.24 17.78 -23.58
N ALA A 37 -17.52 18.30 -22.39
CA ALA A 37 -16.99 19.60 -22.01
C ALA A 37 -15.58 19.48 -21.43
N PRO A 38 -14.80 20.57 -21.40
CA PRO A 38 -13.47 20.56 -20.81
C PRO A 38 -13.54 20.18 -19.33
N ARG A 39 -12.94 19.05 -18.96
CA ARG A 39 -12.93 18.52 -17.58
C ARG A 39 -12.25 19.45 -16.58
N ASP A 40 -11.41 20.36 -17.06
CA ASP A 40 -10.59 21.27 -16.24
C ASP A 40 -11.25 22.64 -15.96
N GLU A 41 -12.39 22.95 -16.60
CA GLU A 41 -13.09 24.23 -16.41
C GLU A 41 -14.10 24.20 -15.27
N PHE A 42 -14.48 23.01 -14.78
CA PHE A 42 -15.50 22.83 -13.76
C PHE A 42 -14.91 22.40 -12.41
N GLY A 43 -15.39 23.01 -11.33
CA GLY A 43 -14.90 22.79 -9.98
C GLY A 43 -15.29 21.44 -9.38
N TYR A 44 -14.74 21.16 -8.20
CA TYR A 44 -15.11 20.04 -7.36
C TYR A 44 -16.43 20.33 -6.63
N LEU A 45 -17.29 19.33 -6.54
CA LEU A 45 -18.58 19.39 -5.86
C LEU A 45 -18.48 18.91 -4.41
N GLY A 46 -17.53 18.02 -4.11
CA GLY A 46 -17.43 17.29 -2.85
C GLY A 46 -18.39 16.08 -2.79
N SER A 47 -18.01 15.08 -2.00
CA SER A 47 -18.73 13.81 -1.86
C SER A 47 -20.20 13.95 -1.46
N THR A 48 -20.51 14.95 -0.63
CA THR A 48 -21.88 15.24 -0.18
C THR A 48 -22.80 15.58 -1.35
N GLY A 49 -22.30 16.27 -2.38
CA GLY A 49 -23.08 16.60 -3.57
C GLY A 49 -23.44 15.39 -4.45
N CYS A 50 -22.76 14.25 -4.28
CA CYS A 50 -23.07 13.00 -4.96
C CYS A 50 -24.20 12.21 -4.27
N GLN A 51 -24.40 12.42 -2.96
CA GLN A 51 -25.21 11.54 -2.11
C GLN A 51 -26.70 11.47 -2.54
N SER A 52 -27.29 12.58 -2.96
CA SER A 52 -28.73 12.62 -3.30
C SER A 52 -29.10 11.75 -4.50
N CYS A 53 -28.16 11.54 -5.42
CA CYS A 53 -28.36 10.71 -6.63
C CYS A 53 -27.73 9.31 -6.47
N HIS A 54 -26.69 9.17 -5.64
CA HIS A 54 -25.89 7.95 -5.50
C HIS A 54 -25.79 7.49 -4.03
N ALA A 55 -26.92 7.38 -3.35
CA ALA A 55 -26.99 7.07 -1.92
C ALA A 55 -26.22 5.79 -1.54
N ASP A 56 -26.39 4.70 -2.29
CA ASP A 56 -25.74 3.42 -2.00
C ASP A 56 -24.22 3.47 -2.17
N HIS A 57 -23.75 4.12 -3.24
CA HIS A 57 -22.32 4.26 -3.52
C HIS A 57 -21.64 5.19 -2.52
N HIS A 58 -22.34 6.24 -2.08
CA HIS A 58 -21.89 7.12 -1.01
C HIS A 58 -21.82 6.36 0.32
N ALA A 59 -22.85 5.57 0.65
CA ALA A 59 -22.90 4.76 1.86
C ALA A 59 -21.83 3.66 1.90
N SER A 60 -21.45 3.08 0.75
CA SER A 60 -20.37 2.10 0.68
C SER A 60 -18.99 2.74 0.74
N TRP A 61 -18.77 3.82 -0.02
CA TRP A 61 -17.54 4.61 0.03
C TRP A 61 -17.26 5.14 1.44
N SER A 62 -18.29 5.59 2.17
CA SER A 62 -18.11 6.21 3.48
C SER A 62 -17.55 5.28 4.55
N ARG A 63 -17.67 3.97 4.35
CA ARG A 63 -17.08 2.93 5.22
C ARG A 63 -15.61 2.62 4.89
N THR A 64 -15.09 3.14 3.79
CA THR A 64 -13.74 2.81 3.32
C THR A 64 -12.65 3.63 4.03
N TYR A 65 -11.45 3.06 4.08
CA TYR A 65 -10.28 3.79 4.59
C TYR A 65 -9.78 4.89 3.63
N HIS A 66 -10.18 4.86 2.35
CA HIS A 66 -9.90 5.95 1.40
C HIS A 66 -10.50 7.28 1.89
N ARG A 67 -11.76 7.27 2.31
CA ARG A 67 -12.44 8.46 2.85
C ARG A 67 -11.71 9.05 4.04
N THR A 68 -11.17 8.20 4.91
CA THR A 68 -10.60 8.61 6.21
C THR A 68 -9.07 8.74 6.18
N MET A 69 -8.48 8.79 4.98
CA MET A 69 -7.02 8.81 4.84
C MET A 69 -6.38 10.09 5.38
N THR A 70 -6.99 11.26 5.19
CA THR A 70 -6.62 12.49 5.90
C THR A 70 -7.86 13.04 6.58
N GLN A 71 -7.74 13.45 7.84
CA GLN A 71 -8.83 14.07 8.59
C GLN A 71 -8.28 15.17 9.49
N GLU A 72 -9.10 16.20 9.76
CA GLU A 72 -8.83 17.13 10.86
C GLU A 72 -8.86 16.36 12.19
N ALA A 73 -8.00 16.74 13.14
CA ALA A 73 -7.94 16.11 14.44
C ALA A 73 -9.18 16.46 15.28
N SER A 74 -9.94 15.46 15.67
CA SER A 74 -11.16 15.61 16.46
C SER A 74 -11.44 14.34 17.25
N ALA A 75 -12.37 14.41 18.21
CA ALA A 75 -12.82 13.24 18.95
C ALA A 75 -13.41 12.14 18.05
N LYS A 76 -13.80 12.43 16.81
CA LYS A 76 -14.33 11.46 15.85
C LYS A 76 -13.26 10.81 14.97
N SER A 77 -12.09 11.42 14.82
CA SER A 77 -11.06 11.01 13.86
C SER A 77 -9.78 10.49 14.52
N VAL A 78 -9.46 10.97 15.73
CA VAL A 78 -8.29 10.51 16.48
C VAL A 78 -8.54 9.12 17.05
N GLN A 79 -7.69 8.17 16.67
CA GLN A 79 -7.77 6.76 17.07
C GLN A 79 -6.83 6.42 18.24
N GLY A 80 -5.80 7.24 18.49
CA GLY A 80 -4.78 6.97 19.49
C GLY A 80 -5.21 7.27 20.93
N ALA A 81 -4.56 6.59 21.87
CA ALA A 81 -4.75 6.82 23.30
C ALA A 81 -4.02 8.10 23.74
N PHE A 82 -4.74 9.21 23.82
CA PHE A 82 -4.29 10.47 24.45
C PHE A 82 -4.77 10.52 25.90
N ASP A 83 -4.34 9.53 26.69
CA ASP A 83 -4.79 9.27 28.07
C ASP A 83 -3.80 9.79 29.14
N GLY A 84 -2.72 10.43 28.73
CA GLY A 84 -1.69 10.98 29.62
C GLY A 84 -0.62 9.98 30.03
N GLN A 85 -0.64 8.75 29.53
CA GLN A 85 0.44 7.80 29.78
C GLN A 85 1.72 8.23 29.06
N VAL A 86 2.84 8.25 29.79
CA VAL A 86 4.15 8.58 29.22
C VAL A 86 4.66 7.38 28.43
N VAL A 87 4.97 7.60 27.17
CA VAL A 87 5.68 6.65 26.32
C VAL A 87 7.11 7.12 26.14
N SER A 88 8.05 6.19 26.18
CA SER A 88 9.47 6.49 25.98
C SER A 88 10.00 5.68 24.81
N TYR A 89 10.70 6.36 23.91
CA TYR A 89 11.40 5.74 22.81
C TYR A 89 12.78 6.39 22.66
N TRP A 90 13.85 5.60 22.65
CA TRP A 90 15.24 6.08 22.67
C TRP A 90 15.53 7.12 23.77
N GLY A 91 14.97 6.88 24.95
CA GLY A 91 15.10 7.78 26.10
C GLY A 91 14.44 9.15 25.94
N GLN A 92 13.64 9.40 24.89
CA GLN A 92 12.79 10.58 24.77
C GLN A 92 11.39 10.27 25.32
N PRO A 93 11.05 10.78 26.52
CA PRO A 93 9.70 10.68 27.04
C PRO A 93 8.75 11.64 26.33
N VAL A 94 7.60 11.12 25.91
CA VAL A 94 6.51 11.86 25.28
C VAL A 94 5.20 11.48 25.97
N ARG A 95 4.35 12.45 26.26
CA ARG A 95 3.04 12.24 26.88
C ARG A 95 1.92 12.68 25.93
N PRO A 96 1.28 11.74 25.24
CA PRO A 96 0.02 11.97 24.53
C PRO A 96 -1.10 12.27 25.52
N THR A 97 -1.66 13.47 25.47
CA THR A 97 -2.73 13.88 26.39
C THR A 97 -3.72 14.84 25.71
N ARG A 98 -4.78 15.21 26.43
CA ARG A 98 -5.71 16.25 26.01
C ARG A 98 -5.53 17.50 26.87
N LYS A 99 -5.53 18.67 26.25
CA LYS A 99 -5.46 19.96 26.92
C LYS A 99 -6.51 20.91 26.32
N ASN A 100 -7.40 21.44 27.15
CA ASN A 100 -8.48 22.34 26.71
C ASN A 100 -9.34 21.77 25.56
N GLY A 101 -9.54 20.45 25.52
CA GLY A 101 -10.28 19.77 24.45
C GLY A 101 -9.47 19.42 23.20
N GLU A 102 -8.21 19.87 23.10
CA GLU A 102 -7.30 19.56 22.00
C GLU A 102 -6.42 18.35 22.32
N PHE A 103 -6.05 17.60 21.29
CA PHE A 103 -5.07 16.51 21.39
C PHE A 103 -3.66 17.07 21.28
N VAL A 104 -2.77 16.71 22.20
CA VAL A 104 -1.40 17.24 22.25
C VAL A 104 -0.38 16.14 22.55
N PHE A 105 0.84 16.32 22.05
CA PHE A 105 2.02 15.63 22.57
C PHE A 105 2.82 16.58 23.46
N GLU A 106 3.04 16.20 24.72
CA GLU A 106 3.99 16.88 25.60
C GLU A 106 5.34 16.15 25.56
N TYR A 107 6.39 16.82 25.09
CA TYR A 107 7.75 16.31 25.14
C TYR A 107 8.35 16.65 26.49
N LEU A 108 8.77 15.63 27.23
CA LEU A 108 9.28 15.79 28.58
C LEU A 108 10.81 15.81 28.59
N ASP A 109 11.40 16.53 29.54
CA ASP A 109 12.83 16.43 29.85
C ASP A 109 13.10 15.18 30.72
N ARG A 110 14.38 14.90 30.99
CA ARG A 110 14.79 13.77 31.86
C ARG A 110 14.28 13.86 33.31
N ARG A 111 13.79 15.02 33.74
CA ARG A 111 13.19 15.25 35.07
C ARG A 111 11.65 15.18 35.03
N GLY A 112 11.07 14.83 33.88
CA GLY A 112 9.62 14.71 33.68
C GLY A 112 8.89 16.04 33.47
N ARG A 113 9.62 17.16 33.31
CA ARG A 113 9.02 18.48 33.07
C ARG A 113 8.70 18.66 31.59
N VAL A 114 7.59 19.31 31.28
CA VAL A 114 7.19 19.58 29.90
C VAL A 114 8.12 20.62 29.29
N GLY A 115 8.88 20.22 28.27
CA GLY A 115 9.75 21.12 27.49
C GLY A 115 9.05 21.72 26.27
N ALA A 116 8.13 20.97 25.66
CA ALA A 116 7.31 21.45 24.55
C ALA A 116 5.93 20.78 24.57
N THR A 117 4.88 21.53 24.23
CA THR A 117 3.54 21.00 23.97
C THR A 117 3.20 21.26 22.51
N VAL A 118 2.91 20.20 21.77
CA VAL A 118 2.65 20.27 20.33
C VAL A 118 1.21 19.81 20.05
N PRO A 119 0.32 20.71 19.62
CA PRO A 119 -1.04 20.35 19.24
C PRO A 119 -1.07 19.49 17.97
N VAL A 120 -1.97 18.51 17.97
CA VAL A 120 -2.28 17.71 16.80
C VAL A 120 -3.33 18.44 15.98
N ALA A 121 -2.98 18.83 14.77
CA ALA A 121 -3.88 19.50 13.83
C ALA A 121 -4.62 18.48 12.95
N ARG A 122 -3.92 17.46 12.45
CA ARG A 122 -4.47 16.49 11.48
C ARG A 122 -4.00 15.07 11.74
N THR A 123 -4.74 14.11 11.20
CA THR A 123 -4.40 12.70 11.18
C THR A 123 -4.24 12.19 9.74
N VAL A 124 -3.29 11.29 9.50
CA VAL A 124 -3.13 10.57 8.22
C VAL A 124 -3.12 9.07 8.47
N GLY A 125 -3.95 8.32 7.75
CA GLY A 125 -4.13 6.88 7.94
C GLY A 125 -5.17 6.54 9.02
N SER A 126 -5.88 5.43 8.79
CA SER A 126 -7.01 5.00 9.63
C SER A 126 -7.21 3.49 9.73
N HIS A 127 -6.40 2.69 9.01
CA HIS A 127 -6.50 1.23 8.97
C HIS A 127 -5.48 0.55 9.88
N ARG A 128 -4.21 0.51 9.48
CA ARG A 128 -3.13 -0.21 10.19
C ARG A 128 -2.50 0.63 11.30
N TYR A 129 -2.17 1.88 10.97
CA TYR A 129 -1.73 2.88 11.93
C TYR A 129 -2.29 4.26 11.54
N GLN A 130 -2.24 5.18 12.49
CA GLN A 130 -2.56 6.59 12.31
C GLN A 130 -1.34 7.45 12.63
N GLN A 131 -0.98 8.29 11.65
CA GLN A 131 0.03 9.34 11.73
C GLN A 131 -0.61 10.63 12.24
N TYR A 132 0.14 11.45 12.95
CA TYR A 132 -0.31 12.73 13.50
C TYR A 132 0.54 13.89 12.98
N LEU A 133 -0.12 15.00 12.65
CA LEU A 133 0.51 16.19 12.09
C LEU A 133 0.26 17.39 13.00
N ALA A 134 1.26 18.23 13.17
CA ALA A 134 1.15 19.51 13.84
C ALA A 134 1.27 20.67 12.84
N ALA A 135 0.52 21.74 13.07
CA ALA A 135 0.73 22.99 12.35
C ALA A 135 2.10 23.58 12.73
N ALA A 136 2.80 24.12 11.74
CA ALA A 136 4.11 24.74 11.89
C ALA A 136 4.17 26.06 11.09
N PRO A 137 5.12 26.96 11.40
CA PRO A 137 5.27 28.24 10.69
C PRO A 137 5.38 28.08 9.18
N GLY A 138 4.85 29.07 8.44
CA GLY A 138 4.80 29.04 6.99
C GLY A 138 3.67 28.17 6.41
N GLY A 139 2.59 27.91 7.17
CA GLY A 139 1.45 27.09 6.70
C GLY A 139 1.77 25.61 6.54
N ARG A 140 2.85 25.13 7.18
CA ARG A 140 3.30 23.75 7.10
C ARG A 140 2.53 22.86 8.05
N TYR A 141 2.32 21.62 7.66
CA TYR A 141 1.91 20.55 8.56
C TYR A 141 3.05 19.54 8.70
N GLN A 142 3.64 19.48 9.88
CA GLN A 142 4.79 18.64 10.19
C GLN A 142 4.35 17.32 10.79
N ARG A 143 4.85 16.22 10.25
CA ARG A 143 4.65 14.87 10.80
C ARG A 143 5.37 14.74 12.13
N LEU A 144 4.60 14.34 13.14
CA LEU A 144 5.06 14.05 14.49
C LEU A 144 5.72 12.65 14.53
N PRO A 145 6.66 12.40 15.44
CA PRO A 145 7.51 11.19 15.45
C PRO A 145 6.83 9.93 15.99
N LEU A 146 5.60 10.04 16.51
CA LEU A 146 4.82 8.89 17.01
C LEU A 146 3.64 8.59 16.08
N ILE A 147 3.40 7.30 15.88
CA ILE A 147 2.18 6.75 15.27
C ILE A 147 1.41 5.94 16.30
N TRP A 148 0.10 5.85 16.10
CA TRP A 148 -0.74 4.90 16.81
C TRP A 148 -0.96 3.66 15.95
N HIS A 149 -0.57 2.49 16.43
CA HIS A 149 -0.82 1.23 15.72
C HIS A 149 -2.20 0.68 16.10
N ASN A 150 -3.13 0.60 15.15
CA ASN A 150 -4.52 0.20 15.41
C ASN A 150 -4.66 -1.28 15.76
N GLY A 151 -3.86 -2.18 15.16
CA GLY A 151 -3.91 -3.61 15.51
C GLY A 151 -3.41 -3.93 16.93
N GLU A 152 -2.26 -3.36 17.31
CA GLU A 152 -1.63 -3.57 18.63
C GLU A 152 -2.11 -2.61 19.72
N GLN A 153 -2.90 -1.59 19.36
CA GLN A 153 -3.41 -0.56 20.28
C GLN A 153 -2.31 0.08 21.14
N ARG A 154 -1.22 0.51 20.49
CA ARG A 154 -0.08 1.14 21.16
C ARG A 154 0.58 2.23 20.33
N TRP A 155 1.28 3.13 21.03
CA TRP A 155 2.18 4.11 20.43
C TRP A 155 3.48 3.43 19.96
N ILE A 156 3.93 3.81 18.77
CA ILE A 156 5.18 3.34 18.16
C ILE A 156 5.86 4.54 17.51
N HIS A 157 7.19 4.58 17.56
CA HIS A 157 7.97 5.56 16.81
C HIS A 157 8.08 5.16 15.33
N TYR A 158 8.20 6.12 14.41
CA TYR A 158 8.31 5.82 12.96
C TYR A 158 9.43 4.85 12.60
N ASN A 159 10.52 4.82 13.35
CA ASN A 159 11.62 3.86 13.13
C ASN A 159 11.16 2.40 13.29
N GLY A 160 10.11 2.14 14.08
CA GLY A 160 9.47 0.84 14.17
C GLY A 160 8.62 0.46 12.95
N ALA A 161 8.22 1.47 12.17
CA ALA A 161 7.33 1.33 11.02
C ALA A 161 8.03 1.49 9.66
N PHE A 162 9.22 2.10 9.64
CA PHE A 162 10.05 2.37 8.48
C PHE A 162 11.31 1.52 8.66
N LEU A 163 11.77 0.80 7.63
CA LEU A 163 12.86 -0.18 7.69
C LEU A 163 14.25 0.41 7.97
N TYR A 164 14.42 0.93 9.18
CA TYR A 164 15.61 1.60 9.69
C TYR A 164 16.11 0.89 10.95
N ASP A 165 17.40 1.03 11.25
CA ASP A 165 18.02 0.40 12.41
C ASP A 165 17.86 1.24 13.68
N ASP A 166 18.25 0.66 14.83
CA ASP A 166 18.19 1.35 16.12
C ASP A 166 19.21 2.51 16.27
N ALA A 167 20.06 2.79 15.27
CA ALA A 167 21.15 3.77 15.37
C ALA A 167 20.76 5.19 14.89
N GLN A 168 19.47 5.43 14.64
CA GLN A 168 18.99 6.67 14.03
C GLN A 168 18.62 7.75 15.05
N ARG A 169 18.49 9.00 14.57
CA ARG A 169 17.96 10.12 15.37
C ARG A 169 16.44 9.99 15.54
N PHE A 170 15.93 10.49 16.66
CA PHE A 170 14.49 10.53 16.94
C PHE A 170 13.69 11.30 15.87
N ASP A 171 14.26 12.33 15.25
CA ASP A 171 13.61 13.14 14.22
C ASP A 171 13.86 12.64 12.77
N GLN A 172 14.51 11.48 12.58
CA GLN A 172 14.94 10.99 11.26
C GLN A 172 13.78 10.81 10.25
N HIS A 173 12.55 10.63 10.73
CA HIS A 173 11.35 10.49 9.89
C HIS A 173 10.48 11.74 9.83
N ALA A 174 11.00 12.90 10.21
CA ALA A 174 10.32 14.17 10.01
C ALA A 174 9.98 14.34 8.51
N ALA A 175 8.70 14.60 8.21
CA ALA A 175 8.23 14.93 6.87
C ALA A 175 7.18 16.03 6.93
N THR A 176 7.10 16.85 5.88
CA THR A 176 6.09 17.88 5.74
C THR A 176 4.97 17.35 4.85
N TRP A 177 3.72 17.45 5.29
CA TRP A 177 2.55 16.94 4.57
C TRP A 177 2.31 17.67 3.24
N ASN A 178 2.59 18.98 3.19
CA ASN A 178 2.28 19.85 2.05
C ASN A 178 2.97 19.42 0.73
N PRO A 179 4.29 19.12 0.68
CA PRO A 179 4.94 18.62 -0.55
C PRO A 179 4.89 17.10 -0.70
N ASN A 180 4.20 16.37 0.17
CA ASN A 180 4.31 14.91 0.24
C ASN A 180 2.92 14.26 0.30
N CYS A 181 2.35 14.13 1.49
CA CYS A 181 1.12 13.41 1.73
C CYS A 181 -0.09 14.01 0.99
N ILE A 182 -0.07 15.33 0.72
CA ILE A 182 -1.22 16.02 0.12
C ILE A 182 -1.66 15.38 -1.20
N TYR A 183 -0.71 14.92 -2.02
CA TYR A 183 -0.96 14.48 -3.39
C TYR A 183 -1.74 13.18 -3.49
N CYS A 184 -1.57 12.27 -2.54
CA CYS A 184 -2.15 10.93 -2.60
C CYS A 184 -3.29 10.73 -1.60
N HIS A 185 -3.35 11.52 -0.53
CA HIS A 185 -4.26 11.29 0.59
C HIS A 185 -5.45 12.27 0.63
N ASN A 186 -5.71 13.00 -0.45
CA ASN A 186 -6.78 14.01 -0.54
C ASN A 186 -7.41 14.07 -1.94
N THR A 187 -8.52 14.78 -2.07
CA THR A 187 -9.19 15.08 -3.34
C THR A 187 -8.93 16.51 -3.77
N GLY A 188 -8.60 16.70 -5.06
CA GLY A 188 -8.25 17.99 -5.63
C GLY A 188 -7.09 18.70 -4.89
N PRO A 189 -5.92 18.05 -4.72
CA PRO A 189 -4.85 18.62 -3.91
C PRO A 189 -4.13 19.77 -4.62
N GLU A 190 -3.95 20.88 -3.91
CA GLU A 190 -3.18 22.05 -4.34
C GLU A 190 -2.21 22.46 -3.22
N PRO A 191 -0.92 22.09 -3.29
CA PRO A 191 0.04 22.45 -2.24
C PRO A 191 0.21 23.96 -2.07
N ARG A 192 0.16 24.74 -3.16
CA ARG A 192 0.24 26.21 -3.18
C ARG A 192 1.42 26.76 -2.38
N ILE A 193 2.63 26.44 -2.83
CA ILE A 193 3.83 27.12 -2.32
C ILE A 193 3.78 28.62 -2.65
N THR A 194 4.02 29.49 -1.67
CA THR A 194 3.82 30.95 -1.81
C THR A 194 5.13 31.73 -1.98
N ASN A 195 6.29 31.12 -1.68
CA ASN A 195 7.61 31.73 -1.84
C ASN A 195 8.53 30.93 -2.78
N ALA A 196 7.99 30.16 -3.73
CA ALA A 196 8.79 29.35 -4.66
C ALA A 196 9.79 30.18 -5.47
N ASP A 197 9.36 31.33 -6.02
CA ASP A 197 10.22 32.21 -6.81
C ASP A 197 11.44 32.66 -6.01
N GLU A 198 11.24 33.09 -4.76
CA GLU A 198 12.32 33.47 -3.85
C GLU A 198 13.31 32.32 -3.65
N LEU A 199 12.81 31.12 -3.32
CA LEU A 199 13.63 29.93 -3.09
C LEU A 199 14.41 29.52 -4.35
N PHE A 200 13.79 29.59 -5.53
CA PHE A 200 14.48 29.31 -6.80
C PHE A 200 15.57 30.34 -7.11
N GLN A 201 15.34 31.62 -6.83
CA GLN A 201 16.37 32.65 -7.00
C GLN A 201 17.54 32.48 -6.02
N ARG A 202 17.26 32.09 -4.78
CA ARG A 202 18.30 31.74 -3.79
C ARG A 202 19.12 30.53 -4.25
N LEU A 203 18.45 29.49 -4.77
CA LEU A 203 19.12 28.31 -5.34
C LEU A 203 20.04 28.67 -6.52
N LYS A 204 19.57 29.53 -7.44
CA LYS A 204 20.39 30.03 -8.57
C LYS A 204 21.61 30.81 -8.12
N ARG A 205 21.54 31.50 -6.98
CA ARG A 205 22.67 32.21 -6.35
C ARG A 205 23.60 31.28 -5.55
N GLY A 206 23.33 29.98 -5.50
CA GLY A 206 24.12 29.01 -4.75
C GLY A 206 23.91 29.08 -3.24
N GLU A 207 22.85 29.76 -2.77
CA GLU A 207 22.55 29.82 -1.34
C GLU A 207 22.09 28.44 -0.82
N ARG A 208 22.57 28.08 0.37
CA ARG A 208 22.12 26.88 1.08
C ARG A 208 20.93 27.25 1.94
N PHE A 209 19.84 26.51 1.79
CA PHE A 209 18.64 26.65 2.60
C PHE A 209 18.00 25.29 2.84
N ASN A 210 17.19 25.18 3.88
CA ASN A 210 16.40 23.98 4.14
C ASN A 210 14.99 24.17 3.60
N TYR A 211 14.72 23.63 2.42
CA TYR A 211 13.42 23.69 1.77
C TYR A 211 12.27 23.24 2.69
N LEU A 212 12.47 22.19 3.49
CA LEU A 212 11.45 21.66 4.39
C LEU A 212 11.06 22.67 5.49
N ASN A 213 11.97 23.57 5.85
CA ASN A 213 11.78 24.57 6.91
C ASN A 213 11.45 25.97 6.42
N GLU A 214 11.93 26.34 5.24
CA GLU A 214 11.85 27.71 4.70
C GLU A 214 10.77 27.88 3.63
N ALA A 215 10.17 26.78 3.12
CA ALA A 215 9.04 26.88 2.20
C ALA A 215 7.74 27.27 2.93
N HIS A 216 7.00 28.20 2.34
CA HIS A 216 5.71 28.69 2.80
C HIS A 216 4.58 28.16 1.92
N TRP A 217 3.44 27.83 2.54
CA TRP A 217 2.35 27.11 1.89
C TRP A 217 1.00 27.72 2.25
N ASP A 218 0.10 27.79 1.28
CA ASP A 218 -1.34 28.01 1.45
C ASP A 218 -2.10 26.79 0.92
N SER A 219 -1.75 25.61 1.43
CA SER A 219 -2.24 24.35 0.85
C SER A 219 -3.74 24.19 0.95
N GLN A 220 -4.37 23.87 -0.17
CA GLN A 220 -5.80 23.67 -0.30
C GLN A 220 -6.10 22.28 -0.87
N VAL A 221 -7.27 21.75 -0.50
CA VAL A 221 -7.83 20.53 -1.07
C VAL A 221 -9.32 20.77 -1.29
N ALA A 222 -9.91 20.11 -2.29
CA ALA A 222 -11.35 20.12 -2.45
C ALA A 222 -12.05 19.36 -1.31
N GLU A 223 -11.46 18.24 -0.89
CA GLU A 223 -11.94 17.44 0.23
C GLU A 223 -10.76 16.69 0.88
N LEU A 224 -10.76 16.60 2.21
CA LEU A 224 -9.78 15.78 2.95
C LEU A 224 -10.13 14.30 2.80
N GLY A 225 -9.10 13.48 2.56
CA GLY A 225 -9.29 12.07 2.22
C GLY A 225 -9.58 11.85 0.73
N ILE A 226 -9.58 10.59 0.31
CA ILE A 226 -9.80 10.22 -1.08
C ILE A 226 -11.31 10.06 -1.30
N ALA A 227 -11.92 11.08 -1.88
CA ALA A 227 -13.34 11.17 -2.20
C ALA A 227 -13.66 10.80 -3.65
N CYS A 228 -14.95 10.84 -4.00
CA CYS A 228 -15.51 10.39 -5.27
C CYS A 228 -14.76 10.97 -6.49
N GLU A 229 -14.49 12.27 -6.45
CA GLU A 229 -13.96 13.04 -7.58
C GLU A 229 -12.47 12.76 -7.85
N THR A 230 -11.75 12.09 -6.95
CA THR A 230 -10.39 11.59 -7.24
C THR A 230 -10.43 10.48 -8.31
N CYS A 231 -11.46 9.63 -8.28
CA CYS A 231 -11.61 8.50 -9.22
C CYS A 231 -12.52 8.82 -10.41
N HIS A 232 -13.44 9.76 -10.23
CA HIS A 232 -14.46 10.12 -11.22
C HIS A 232 -14.20 11.45 -11.94
N GLY A 233 -13.20 12.22 -11.49
CA GLY A 233 -12.95 13.59 -11.93
C GLY A 233 -13.92 14.60 -11.27
N PRO A 234 -13.71 15.91 -11.49
CA PRO A 234 -14.60 16.96 -10.97
C PRO A 234 -16.05 16.78 -11.45
N GLY A 235 -17.00 16.78 -10.51
CA GLY A 235 -18.39 16.41 -10.73
C GLY A 235 -19.38 17.58 -10.80
N ALA A 236 -18.95 18.83 -10.65
CA ALA A 236 -19.86 19.98 -10.64
C ALA A 236 -20.68 20.08 -11.94
N GLN A 237 -20.04 19.89 -13.09
CA GLN A 237 -20.74 19.90 -14.38
C GLN A 237 -21.73 18.74 -14.49
N HIS A 238 -21.30 17.55 -14.11
CA HIS A 238 -22.13 16.35 -14.11
C HIS A 238 -23.40 16.55 -13.28
N ALA A 239 -23.25 17.06 -12.06
CA ALA A 239 -24.38 17.35 -11.19
C ALA A 239 -25.30 18.42 -11.81
N ALA A 240 -24.74 19.51 -12.35
CA ALA A 240 -25.53 20.56 -12.99
C ALA A 240 -26.32 20.05 -14.20
N ALA A 241 -25.69 19.30 -15.09
CA ALA A 241 -26.33 18.73 -16.29
C ALA A 241 -27.43 17.72 -15.93
N ASN A 242 -27.20 16.89 -14.90
CA ASN A 242 -28.15 15.85 -14.49
C ASN A 242 -29.25 16.33 -13.53
N ARG A 243 -29.28 17.60 -13.15
CA ARG A 243 -30.51 18.20 -12.57
C ARG A 243 -31.69 18.09 -13.52
N ASN A 244 -31.44 18.05 -14.83
CA ASN A 244 -32.47 17.80 -15.83
C ASN A 244 -32.87 16.31 -15.84
N PRO A 245 -34.11 15.95 -15.43
CA PRO A 245 -34.57 14.55 -15.43
C PRO A 245 -34.63 13.96 -16.85
N VAL A 246 -34.94 14.76 -17.87
CA VAL A 246 -35.01 14.29 -19.28
C VAL A 246 -33.65 13.75 -19.71
N ARG A 247 -32.56 14.47 -19.40
CA ARG A 247 -31.19 14.02 -19.65
C ARG A 247 -30.89 12.70 -18.94
N ARG A 248 -31.23 12.60 -17.66
CA ARG A 248 -30.99 11.38 -16.86
C ARG A 248 -31.70 10.16 -17.43
N TYR A 249 -33.00 10.28 -17.72
CA TYR A 249 -33.76 9.18 -18.30
C TYR A 249 -33.31 8.85 -19.72
N TRP A 250 -32.96 9.85 -20.54
CA TRP A 250 -32.42 9.60 -21.87
C TRP A 250 -31.09 8.83 -21.81
N LEU A 251 -30.14 9.21 -20.95
CA LEU A 251 -28.88 8.47 -20.77
C LEU A 251 -29.12 7.06 -20.23
N HIS A 252 -30.02 6.90 -19.25
CA HIS A 252 -30.35 5.59 -18.69
C HIS A 252 -30.97 4.64 -19.72
N LEU A 253 -32.01 5.11 -20.44
CA LEU A 253 -32.73 4.30 -21.43
C LEU A 253 -31.91 4.02 -22.69
N SER A 254 -31.04 4.96 -23.10
CA SER A 254 -30.10 4.75 -24.21
C SER A 254 -28.86 3.94 -23.82
N GLN A 255 -28.67 3.65 -22.53
CA GLN A 255 -27.49 3.00 -21.94
C GLN A 255 -26.15 3.70 -22.25
N ARG A 256 -26.20 4.94 -22.71
CA ARG A 256 -25.02 5.73 -23.07
C ARG A 256 -24.23 6.14 -21.85
N ALA A 257 -22.92 6.32 -22.05
CA ALA A 257 -22.07 6.87 -21.01
C ALA A 257 -22.42 8.34 -20.84
N ASP A 258 -22.39 8.83 -19.60
CA ASP A 258 -22.45 10.25 -19.35
C ASP A 258 -21.07 10.86 -19.67
N PRO A 259 -20.92 11.71 -20.69
CA PRO A 259 -19.63 12.29 -21.05
C PRO A 259 -19.11 13.32 -20.04
N SER A 260 -19.96 13.77 -19.10
CA SER A 260 -19.61 14.78 -18.10
C SER A 260 -18.91 14.24 -16.84
N ILE A 261 -18.79 12.91 -16.71
CA ILE A 261 -18.12 12.28 -15.56
C ILE A 261 -17.39 11.01 -16.00
N VAL A 262 -16.29 10.69 -15.35
CA VAL A 262 -15.59 9.43 -15.63
C VAL A 262 -16.23 8.28 -14.89
N ASN A 263 -16.41 7.16 -15.58
CA ASN A 263 -16.71 5.88 -14.96
C ASN A 263 -15.54 4.93 -15.27
N PRO A 264 -14.70 4.55 -14.28
CA PRO A 264 -13.55 3.68 -14.51
C PRO A 264 -13.89 2.35 -15.19
N ARG A 265 -15.11 1.81 -15.03
CA ARG A 265 -15.57 0.57 -15.68
C ARG A 265 -15.79 0.71 -17.19
N ARG A 266 -15.88 1.94 -17.72
CA ARG A 266 -16.09 2.24 -19.14
C ARG A 266 -14.81 2.73 -19.84
N LEU A 267 -13.68 2.76 -19.13
CA LEU A 267 -12.38 3.11 -19.68
C LEU A 267 -11.71 1.91 -20.34
N SER A 268 -10.69 2.14 -21.17
CA SER A 268 -9.79 1.05 -21.58
C SER A 268 -9.09 0.46 -20.34
N PRO A 269 -8.68 -0.81 -20.37
CA PRO A 269 -8.01 -1.44 -19.23
C PRO A 269 -6.84 -0.63 -18.66
N GLU A 270 -6.01 -0.05 -19.53
CA GLU A 270 -4.85 0.74 -19.15
C GLU A 270 -5.28 2.00 -18.39
N ARG A 271 -6.25 2.73 -18.95
CA ARG A 271 -6.79 3.95 -18.34
C ARG A 271 -7.50 3.66 -17.02
N ALA A 272 -8.22 2.54 -16.91
CA ALA A 272 -8.86 2.09 -15.69
C ALA A 272 -7.85 1.79 -14.57
N ALA A 273 -6.75 1.08 -14.88
CA ALA A 273 -5.68 0.81 -13.92
C ALA A 273 -4.96 2.11 -13.49
N GLN A 274 -4.76 3.03 -14.43
CA GLN A 274 -4.13 4.33 -14.17
C GLN A 274 -4.90 5.22 -13.19
N VAL A 275 -6.24 5.11 -13.11
CA VAL A 275 -7.03 5.82 -12.09
C VAL A 275 -6.57 5.48 -10.67
N CYS A 276 -6.24 4.21 -10.41
CA CYS A 276 -5.71 3.78 -9.13
C CYS A 276 -4.21 4.09 -8.98
N GLY A 277 -3.46 3.95 -10.08
CA GLY A 277 -2.02 4.22 -10.12
C GLY A 277 -1.62 5.66 -9.89
N GLN A 278 -2.57 6.61 -9.94
CA GLN A 278 -2.33 7.98 -9.48
C GLN A 278 -2.03 8.06 -7.97
N CYS A 279 -2.22 6.99 -7.18
CA CYS A 279 -1.78 6.92 -5.79
C CYS A 279 -1.02 5.63 -5.52
N HIS A 280 -1.53 4.50 -6.00
CA HIS A 280 -0.91 3.17 -5.95
C HIS A 280 0.16 2.96 -7.04
N GLY A 281 0.92 4.02 -7.28
CA GLY A 281 1.97 4.10 -8.27
C GLY A 281 2.90 5.27 -7.96
N GLN A 282 4.05 4.95 -7.38
CA GLN A 282 5.11 5.93 -7.12
C GLN A 282 5.60 6.55 -8.43
N ARG A 283 5.69 7.88 -8.44
CA ARG A 283 5.79 8.64 -9.68
C ARG A 283 6.49 9.98 -9.48
N LEU A 284 7.08 10.46 -10.55
CA LEU A 284 7.64 11.80 -10.67
C LEU A 284 6.85 12.58 -11.71
N PRO A 285 6.83 13.92 -11.67
CA PRO A 285 6.31 14.71 -12.80
C PRO A 285 6.99 14.26 -14.10
N ALA A 286 6.22 14.12 -15.19
CA ALA A 286 6.73 13.55 -16.45
C ALA A 286 7.92 14.33 -17.03
N ARG A 287 7.98 15.63 -16.73
CA ARG A 287 8.99 16.56 -17.23
C ARG A 287 9.28 17.64 -16.17
N PRO A 288 10.52 18.16 -16.09
CA PRO A 288 10.94 19.06 -15.01
C PRO A 288 10.06 20.32 -14.85
N GLU A 289 9.51 20.84 -15.95
CA GLU A 289 8.68 22.05 -15.95
C GLU A 289 7.35 21.85 -15.23
N LEU A 290 6.92 20.60 -15.04
CA LEU A 290 5.73 20.28 -14.27
C LEU A 290 5.95 20.35 -12.76
N VAL A 291 7.20 20.40 -12.27
CA VAL A 291 7.50 20.49 -10.84
C VAL A 291 6.90 21.77 -10.24
N ASP A 292 7.16 22.92 -10.86
CA ASP A 292 6.59 24.19 -10.42
C ASP A 292 5.06 24.15 -10.44
N ARG A 293 4.49 23.63 -11.53
CA ARG A 293 3.03 23.45 -11.64
C ARG A 293 2.48 22.59 -10.51
N TRP A 294 3.16 21.52 -10.13
CA TRP A 294 2.74 20.64 -9.04
C TRP A 294 2.79 21.31 -7.67
N LEU A 295 3.88 21.99 -7.38
CA LEU A 295 4.04 22.72 -6.13
C LEU A 295 3.04 23.88 -6.01
N SER A 296 2.73 24.55 -7.11
CA SER A 296 1.87 25.74 -7.12
C SER A 296 0.38 25.42 -7.27
N ARG A 297 0.01 24.40 -8.08
CA ARG A 297 -1.38 24.10 -8.48
C ARG A 297 -1.75 22.60 -8.41
N GLY A 298 -0.87 21.74 -7.91
CA GLY A 298 -1.15 20.30 -7.74
C GLY A 298 -0.90 19.43 -8.98
N PRO A 299 -1.31 18.15 -8.97
CA PRO A 299 -1.09 17.19 -10.07
C PRO A 299 -1.94 17.46 -11.32
N THR A 300 -1.37 17.24 -12.51
CA THR A 300 -2.03 17.54 -13.80
C THR A 300 -3.01 16.47 -14.27
N TYR A 301 -2.80 15.24 -13.82
CA TYR A 301 -3.64 14.12 -14.17
C TYR A 301 -5.08 14.35 -13.69
N ARG A 302 -6.06 14.00 -14.52
CA ARG A 302 -7.45 13.75 -14.12
C ARG A 302 -7.84 12.33 -14.47
N ALA A 303 -8.78 11.77 -13.72
CA ALA A 303 -9.28 10.42 -13.99
C ALA A 303 -9.67 10.29 -15.47
N GLY A 304 -9.33 9.16 -16.08
CA GLY A 304 -9.58 8.89 -17.50
C GLY A 304 -8.53 9.45 -18.48
N ASP A 305 -7.61 10.31 -18.04
CA ASP A 305 -6.48 10.76 -18.87
C ASP A 305 -5.41 9.68 -19.00
N ASP A 306 -4.40 9.92 -19.84
CA ASP A 306 -3.17 9.12 -19.82
C ASP A 306 -2.29 9.53 -18.65
N LEU A 307 -2.23 8.70 -17.60
CA LEU A 307 -1.36 8.98 -16.46
C LEU A 307 0.09 9.23 -16.90
N GLN A 308 0.61 8.48 -17.87
CA GLN A 308 2.00 8.61 -18.31
C GLN A 308 2.28 9.88 -19.13
N ALA A 309 1.24 10.58 -19.61
CA ALA A 309 1.40 11.93 -20.19
C ALA A 309 1.65 13.00 -19.12
N HIS A 310 1.35 12.69 -17.85
CA HIS A 310 1.45 13.61 -16.72
C HIS A 310 2.59 13.25 -15.77
N VAL A 311 2.91 11.96 -15.65
CA VAL A 311 3.93 11.46 -14.73
C VAL A 311 4.82 10.42 -15.38
N ARG A 312 6.04 10.30 -14.87
CA ARG A 312 6.90 9.14 -15.10
C ARG A 312 6.79 8.22 -13.88
N LEU A 313 6.32 6.99 -14.08
CA LEU A 313 6.32 5.99 -13.02
C LEU A 313 7.76 5.66 -12.61
N VAL A 314 8.00 5.59 -11.31
CA VAL A 314 9.29 5.19 -10.78
C VAL A 314 9.49 3.70 -11.04
N THR A 315 10.62 3.37 -11.64
CA THR A 315 11.15 2.01 -11.85
C THR A 315 12.50 1.87 -11.12
N ARG A 316 13.05 0.65 -11.09
CA ARG A 316 14.36 0.37 -10.48
C ARG A 316 15.46 1.28 -11.01
N ASP A 317 15.47 1.51 -12.31
CA ASP A 317 16.54 2.23 -13.01
C ASP A 317 16.16 3.70 -13.29
N THR A 318 15.08 4.20 -12.67
CA THR A 318 14.75 5.62 -12.75
C THR A 318 15.87 6.45 -12.12
N PRO A 319 16.44 7.45 -12.83
CA PRO A 319 17.46 8.31 -12.25
C PRO A 319 16.91 9.11 -11.07
N VAL A 320 17.69 9.19 -9.99
CA VAL A 320 17.40 10.02 -8.82
C VAL A 320 17.87 11.45 -9.10
N PRO A 321 16.99 12.47 -9.11
CA PRO A 321 17.39 13.84 -9.46
C PRO A 321 18.41 14.46 -8.49
N ALA A 322 18.36 14.09 -7.21
CA ALA A 322 19.28 14.55 -6.18
C ALA A 322 19.36 13.55 -5.02
N GLY A 323 20.53 13.37 -4.41
CA GLY A 323 20.77 12.47 -3.29
C GLY A 323 21.42 11.14 -3.70
N ASP A 324 21.16 10.09 -2.94
CA ASP A 324 21.72 8.76 -3.17
C ASP A 324 21.16 8.15 -4.48
N PRO A 325 22.01 7.82 -5.48
CA PRO A 325 21.57 7.24 -6.75
C PRO A 325 20.86 5.88 -6.61
N ASP A 326 21.10 5.14 -5.51
CA ASP A 326 20.45 3.86 -5.25
C ASP A 326 19.03 4.01 -4.65
N THR A 327 18.58 5.23 -4.33
CA THR A 327 17.29 5.47 -3.62
C THR A 327 16.11 4.75 -4.25
N PHE A 328 15.92 4.83 -5.57
CA PHE A 328 14.83 4.13 -6.25
C PHE A 328 15.14 2.66 -6.46
N LYS A 329 16.39 2.32 -6.79
CA LYS A 329 16.84 0.94 -6.98
C LYS A 329 16.53 0.04 -5.79
N LEU A 330 16.72 0.56 -4.57
CA LEU A 330 16.45 -0.15 -3.31
C LEU A 330 14.95 -0.37 -3.03
N ARG A 331 14.03 0.17 -3.84
CA ARG A 331 12.58 -0.06 -3.73
C ARG A 331 12.07 -1.22 -4.59
N PHE A 332 12.99 -1.89 -5.30
CA PHE A 332 12.71 -3.03 -6.14
C PHE A 332 13.64 -4.19 -5.82
N TRP A 333 13.15 -5.40 -6.04
CA TRP A 333 13.98 -6.60 -6.17
C TRP A 333 14.94 -6.46 -7.36
N GLN A 334 15.95 -7.33 -7.46
CA GLN A 334 16.94 -7.20 -8.54
C GLN A 334 16.34 -7.35 -9.94
N ASP A 335 15.26 -8.11 -10.06
CA ASP A 335 14.51 -8.34 -11.31
C ASP A 335 13.50 -7.21 -11.64
N GLY A 336 13.54 -6.09 -10.92
CA GLY A 336 12.63 -4.95 -11.12
C GLY A 336 11.23 -5.13 -10.53
N THR A 337 10.94 -6.25 -9.85
CA THR A 337 9.67 -6.42 -9.13
C THR A 337 9.61 -5.43 -7.96
N PRO A 338 8.50 -4.69 -7.75
CA PRO A 338 8.37 -3.85 -6.58
C PRO A 338 8.40 -4.66 -5.28
N ARG A 339 9.07 -4.13 -4.27
CA ARG A 339 9.16 -4.77 -2.95
C ARG A 339 8.59 -3.94 -1.80
N LEU A 340 7.95 -2.82 -2.14
CA LEU A 340 7.31 -1.91 -1.20
C LEU A 340 5.86 -1.63 -1.65
N SER A 341 5.00 -1.22 -0.71
CA SER A 341 3.64 -0.75 -1.04
C SER A 341 3.65 0.56 -1.84
N ALA A 342 2.51 0.91 -2.45
CA ALA A 342 2.35 2.06 -3.36
C ALA A 342 3.08 1.90 -4.71
N TYR A 343 3.42 0.67 -5.06
CA TYR A 343 3.98 0.28 -6.36
C TYR A 343 3.10 -0.77 -7.08
N GLU A 344 1.83 -0.90 -6.67
CA GLU A 344 0.94 -1.96 -7.18
C GLU A 344 0.71 -1.81 -8.70
N LEU A 345 0.60 -0.59 -9.23
CA LEU A 345 0.52 -0.37 -10.68
C LEU A 345 1.79 -0.87 -11.39
N GLN A 346 2.98 -0.54 -10.90
CA GLN A 346 4.24 -1.02 -11.50
C GLN A 346 4.34 -2.54 -11.51
N GLY A 347 3.88 -3.19 -10.44
CA GLY A 347 3.81 -4.66 -10.38
C GLY A 347 2.84 -5.21 -11.43
N LEU A 348 1.63 -4.65 -11.48
CA LEU A 348 0.60 -5.08 -12.43
C LEU A 348 1.08 -4.93 -13.88
N MET A 349 1.71 -3.82 -14.23
CA MET A 349 2.25 -3.53 -15.57
C MET A 349 3.30 -4.53 -16.05
N GLN A 350 3.96 -5.25 -15.13
CA GLN A 350 4.94 -6.30 -15.47
C GLN A 350 4.30 -7.67 -15.73
N SER A 351 2.98 -7.80 -15.55
CA SER A 351 2.25 -9.07 -15.65
C SER A 351 1.66 -9.26 -17.04
N SER A 352 1.67 -10.50 -17.57
CA SER A 352 0.96 -10.83 -18.82
C SER A 352 -0.54 -10.56 -18.72
N CYS A 353 -1.10 -10.65 -17.51
CA CYS A 353 -2.48 -10.25 -17.23
C CYS A 353 -2.76 -8.80 -17.65
N TYR A 354 -1.80 -7.89 -17.48
CA TYR A 354 -1.94 -6.49 -17.89
C TYR A 354 -1.59 -6.31 -19.37
N THR A 355 -0.42 -6.79 -19.80
CA THR A 355 0.10 -6.52 -21.15
C THR A 355 -0.65 -7.24 -22.26
N GLN A 356 -1.34 -8.35 -21.94
CA GLN A 356 -2.07 -9.18 -22.92
C GLN A 356 -3.52 -9.43 -22.50
N GLY A 357 -3.80 -9.51 -21.19
CA GLY A 357 -5.12 -9.89 -20.67
C GLY A 357 -6.08 -8.75 -20.33
N GLY A 358 -5.64 -7.49 -20.41
CA GLY A 358 -6.49 -6.33 -20.07
C GLY A 358 -6.90 -6.28 -18.58
N ALA A 359 -6.07 -6.81 -17.68
CA ALA A 359 -6.34 -6.79 -16.25
C ALA A 359 -6.35 -5.36 -15.69
N THR A 360 -7.30 -5.09 -14.80
CA THR A 360 -7.47 -3.79 -14.12
C THR A 360 -7.58 -4.00 -12.62
N CYS A 361 -7.32 -2.94 -11.85
CA CYS A 361 -7.49 -2.97 -10.40
C CYS A 361 -8.93 -3.32 -10.01
N ILE A 362 -9.92 -2.74 -10.70
CA ILE A 362 -11.35 -2.95 -10.45
C ILE A 362 -11.91 -4.27 -10.99
N GLY A 363 -11.08 -5.08 -11.65
CA GLY A 363 -11.39 -6.48 -11.94
C GLY A 363 -11.29 -7.37 -10.70
N CYS A 364 -10.43 -6.99 -9.75
CA CYS A 364 -10.23 -7.71 -8.48
C CYS A 364 -10.81 -6.96 -7.28
N HIS A 365 -10.75 -5.64 -7.29
CA HIS A 365 -11.16 -4.75 -6.20
C HIS A 365 -12.51 -4.07 -6.48
N SER A 366 -13.22 -3.68 -5.42
CA SER A 366 -14.49 -2.95 -5.49
C SER A 366 -14.43 -1.70 -4.60
N ALA A 367 -14.36 -0.52 -5.20
CA ALA A 367 -14.33 0.76 -4.47
C ALA A 367 -15.67 1.10 -3.77
N HIS A 368 -16.75 0.41 -4.14
CA HIS A 368 -18.11 0.65 -3.62
C HIS A 368 -18.74 -0.63 -3.03
N GLY A 369 -17.91 -1.60 -2.63
CA GLY A 369 -18.35 -2.86 -2.05
C GLY A 369 -17.19 -3.62 -1.43
N GLY A 370 -17.40 -4.90 -1.14
CA GLY A 370 -16.37 -5.75 -0.51
C GLY A 370 -16.01 -5.31 0.92
N ASP A 371 -14.94 -5.91 1.44
CA ASP A 371 -14.36 -5.55 2.73
C ASP A 371 -13.60 -4.22 2.61
N PRO A 372 -13.88 -3.20 3.45
CA PRO A 372 -13.09 -1.96 3.51
C PRO A 372 -11.58 -2.20 3.64
N ALA A 373 -11.16 -3.28 4.29
CA ALA A 373 -9.78 -3.74 4.25
C ALA A 373 -9.43 -4.26 2.84
N GLY A 374 -8.72 -3.44 2.08
CA GLY A 374 -8.26 -3.80 0.74
C GLY A 374 -9.35 -3.73 -0.35
N MET A 375 -10.59 -3.34 -0.03
CA MET A 375 -11.68 -3.13 -1.00
C MET A 375 -11.84 -4.33 -1.93
N ILE A 376 -11.94 -5.52 -1.34
CA ILE A 376 -11.93 -6.79 -2.07
C ILE A 376 -12.96 -7.72 -1.44
N SER A 377 -13.65 -8.53 -2.24
CA SER A 377 -14.60 -9.52 -1.73
C SER A 377 -13.88 -10.75 -1.15
N ALA A 378 -14.57 -11.55 -0.36
CA ALA A 378 -14.00 -12.78 0.21
C ALA A 378 -13.62 -13.79 -0.88
N GLU A 379 -14.39 -13.84 -1.97
CA GLU A 379 -14.18 -14.70 -3.12
C GLU A 379 -12.96 -14.24 -3.92
N ASN A 380 -12.83 -12.93 -4.18
CA ASN A 380 -11.67 -12.38 -4.89
C ASN A 380 -10.38 -12.50 -4.08
N ARG A 381 -10.45 -12.44 -2.74
CA ARG A 381 -9.30 -12.77 -1.86
C ARG A 381 -8.79 -14.20 -2.05
N GLN A 382 -9.66 -15.11 -2.48
CA GLN A 382 -9.34 -16.51 -2.78
C GLN A 382 -9.08 -16.75 -4.28
N GLY A 383 -9.01 -15.69 -5.09
CA GLY A 383 -8.67 -15.77 -6.51
C GLY A 383 -9.85 -15.99 -7.46
N ALA A 384 -11.10 -15.74 -7.05
CA ALA A 384 -12.25 -15.81 -7.95
C ALA A 384 -12.09 -14.89 -9.18
N ALA A 385 -11.47 -13.72 -9.03
CA ALA A 385 -11.17 -12.81 -10.13
C ALA A 385 -10.30 -13.44 -11.24
N CYS A 386 -9.46 -14.43 -10.91
CA CYS A 386 -8.63 -15.13 -11.91
C CYS A 386 -9.48 -15.88 -12.93
N GLN A 387 -10.65 -16.38 -12.52
CA GLN A 387 -11.53 -17.22 -13.33
C GLN A 387 -12.21 -16.46 -14.46
N GLY A 388 -12.28 -15.12 -14.37
CA GLY A 388 -12.82 -14.28 -15.43
C GLY A 388 -12.10 -14.48 -16.77
N CYS A 389 -10.78 -14.68 -16.72
CA CYS A 389 -9.93 -14.95 -17.89
C CYS A 389 -9.48 -16.42 -17.98
N HIS A 390 -9.25 -17.09 -16.83
CA HIS A 390 -8.81 -18.49 -16.77
C HIS A 390 -10.01 -19.44 -16.67
N GLN A 391 -10.94 -19.32 -17.61
CA GLN A 391 -12.14 -20.17 -17.64
C GLN A 391 -11.74 -21.64 -17.86
N GLY A 392 -12.42 -22.55 -17.18
CA GLY A 392 -12.16 -24.00 -17.27
C GLY A 392 -10.97 -24.51 -16.47
N ILE A 393 -10.14 -23.62 -15.88
CA ILE A 393 -9.05 -24.08 -15.00
C ILE A 393 -9.57 -24.88 -13.80
N GLU A 394 -10.82 -24.63 -13.38
CA GLU A 394 -11.51 -25.35 -12.30
C GLU A 394 -11.54 -26.86 -12.51
N GLN A 395 -11.80 -27.32 -13.74
CA GLN A 395 -11.83 -28.75 -14.06
C GLN A 395 -10.43 -29.36 -14.03
N ALA A 396 -9.40 -28.56 -14.31
CA ALA A 396 -8.00 -28.95 -14.25
C ALA A 396 -7.35 -28.68 -12.88
N LEU A 397 -8.08 -28.17 -11.87
CA LEU A 397 -7.50 -27.77 -10.59
C LEU A 397 -6.73 -28.89 -9.88
N PRO A 398 -7.20 -30.16 -9.85
CA PRO A 398 -6.42 -31.22 -9.22
C PRO A 398 -5.05 -31.43 -9.87
N ALA A 399 -4.96 -31.32 -11.21
CA ALA A 399 -3.70 -31.41 -11.93
C ALA A 399 -2.86 -30.13 -11.79
N HIS A 400 -3.51 -28.97 -11.63
CA HIS A 400 -2.87 -27.68 -11.45
C HIS A 400 -2.46 -27.40 -9.98
N ARG A 401 -2.97 -28.15 -9.00
CA ARG A 401 -2.63 -28.00 -7.58
C ARG A 401 -2.15 -29.33 -7.02
N GLN A 402 -0.84 -29.51 -6.91
CA GLN A 402 -0.22 -30.70 -6.32
C GLN A 402 -0.30 -30.77 -4.78
N HIS A 403 -1.21 -30.02 -4.15
CA HIS A 403 -1.36 -29.92 -2.70
C HIS A 403 -2.56 -30.73 -2.17
N ALA A 404 -3.25 -31.47 -3.04
CA ALA A 404 -4.42 -32.27 -2.65
C ALA A 404 -4.08 -33.34 -1.60
N ALA A 405 -2.92 -34.01 -1.75
CA ALA A 405 -2.49 -35.08 -0.85
C ALA A 405 -2.23 -34.61 0.59
N SER A 406 -1.84 -33.34 0.80
CA SER A 406 -1.64 -32.78 2.13
C SER A 406 -2.92 -32.20 2.75
N GLY A 407 -4.02 -32.12 1.99
CA GLY A 407 -5.25 -31.45 2.40
C GLY A 407 -5.13 -29.92 2.49
N ALA A 408 -4.00 -29.34 2.03
CA ALA A 408 -3.77 -27.91 2.10
C ALA A 408 -4.68 -27.16 1.11
N LYS A 409 -5.44 -26.17 1.62
CA LYS A 409 -6.30 -25.31 0.82
C LYS A 409 -5.49 -24.15 0.25
N THR A 410 -4.85 -24.37 -0.90
CA THR A 410 -4.14 -23.31 -1.65
C THR A 410 -5.02 -22.68 -2.71
N ASN A 411 -4.85 -21.38 -2.93
CA ASN A 411 -5.57 -20.57 -3.90
C ASN A 411 -4.63 -19.98 -4.96
N CYS A 412 -5.20 -19.48 -6.07
CA CYS A 412 -4.43 -18.93 -7.19
C CYS A 412 -3.44 -17.85 -6.74
N VAL A 413 -3.88 -16.96 -5.83
CA VAL A 413 -3.08 -15.85 -5.32
C VAL A 413 -1.93 -16.28 -4.42
N ASP A 414 -1.97 -17.49 -3.83
CA ASP A 414 -0.90 -17.98 -2.95
C ASP A 414 0.38 -18.24 -3.75
N CYS A 415 0.23 -18.79 -4.96
CA CYS A 415 1.35 -19.06 -5.86
C CYS A 415 1.66 -17.88 -6.81
N HIS A 416 0.63 -17.26 -7.39
CA HIS A 416 0.82 -16.28 -8.46
C HIS A 416 0.96 -14.84 -7.96
N MET A 417 0.62 -14.56 -6.70
CA MET A 417 0.75 -13.25 -6.04
C MET A 417 1.39 -13.42 -4.63
N PRO A 418 2.64 -13.91 -4.55
CA PRO A 418 3.27 -14.20 -3.27
C PRO A 418 3.46 -12.95 -2.41
N LYS A 419 3.48 -13.13 -1.09
CA LYS A 419 3.72 -12.07 -0.09
C LYS A 419 5.21 -11.71 -0.08
N LEU A 420 5.55 -10.54 -0.62
CA LEU A 420 6.95 -10.09 -0.75
C LEU A 420 7.12 -8.57 -0.72
N ALA A 421 6.05 -7.79 -0.52
CA ALA A 421 6.14 -6.34 -0.48
C ALA A 421 5.97 -5.82 0.94
N TYR A 422 6.97 -5.13 1.50
CA TYR A 422 6.85 -4.51 2.81
C TYR A 422 6.09 -3.17 2.71
N GLY A 423 5.16 -2.93 3.62
CA GLY A 423 4.52 -1.62 3.72
C GLY A 423 3.54 -1.54 4.87
N VAL A 424 3.42 -0.36 5.48
CA VAL A 424 2.40 -0.10 6.51
C VAL A 424 2.43 -1.14 7.66
N MET A 425 3.64 -1.54 8.07
CA MET A 425 3.91 -2.55 9.11
C MET A 425 3.36 -3.97 8.84
N GLU A 426 3.21 -4.35 7.57
CA GLU A 426 2.80 -5.70 7.14
C GLU A 426 3.50 -6.09 5.83
N ILE A 427 3.47 -7.39 5.49
CA ILE A 427 3.92 -7.92 4.19
C ILE A 427 2.71 -8.19 3.28
N HIS A 428 2.69 -7.50 2.15
CA HIS A 428 1.64 -7.54 1.14
C HIS A 428 1.99 -8.44 -0.03
N ARG A 429 0.94 -8.84 -0.76
CA ARG A 429 1.05 -9.60 -2.00
C ARG A 429 1.65 -8.76 -3.11
N SER A 430 2.53 -9.38 -3.90
CA SER A 430 2.99 -8.83 -5.16
C SER A 430 1.82 -8.66 -6.13
N HIS A 431 1.78 -7.51 -6.80
CA HIS A 431 0.91 -7.31 -7.96
C HIS A 431 1.61 -7.65 -9.29
N ARG A 432 2.88 -8.09 -9.25
CA ARG A 432 3.50 -8.81 -10.39
C ARG A 432 2.97 -10.24 -10.39
N ILE A 433 1.89 -10.45 -11.12
CA ILE A 433 1.20 -11.74 -11.29
C ILE A 433 1.98 -12.57 -12.30
N GLN A 434 2.50 -13.71 -11.85
CA GLN A 434 3.39 -14.55 -12.66
C GLN A 434 3.40 -16.00 -12.18
N ASN A 435 3.99 -16.89 -12.98
CA ASN A 435 4.23 -18.26 -12.57
C ASN A 435 5.40 -18.33 -11.57
N PRO A 436 5.36 -19.22 -10.56
CA PRO A 436 6.49 -19.46 -9.66
C PRO A 436 7.76 -19.82 -10.42
N ALA A 437 8.89 -19.29 -9.98
CA ALA A 437 10.21 -19.48 -10.59
C ALA A 437 11.29 -19.48 -9.50
N PRO A 438 11.39 -20.52 -8.66
CA PRO A 438 12.12 -20.48 -7.40
C PRO A 438 13.60 -20.08 -7.52
N VAL A 439 14.34 -20.69 -8.45
CA VAL A 439 15.78 -20.39 -8.65
C VAL A 439 16.01 -18.99 -9.23
N ALA A 440 15.16 -18.56 -10.16
CA ALA A 440 15.23 -17.20 -10.71
C ALA A 440 14.92 -16.15 -9.63
N ASN A 441 13.93 -16.43 -8.77
CA ASN A 441 13.55 -15.58 -7.65
C ASN A 441 14.69 -15.48 -6.63
N ALA A 442 15.29 -16.61 -6.24
CA ALA A 442 16.44 -16.63 -5.33
C ALA A 442 17.66 -15.87 -5.88
N THR A 443 17.98 -16.06 -7.17
CA THR A 443 19.03 -15.29 -7.88
C THR A 443 18.75 -13.78 -7.84
N ALA A 444 17.49 -13.38 -8.03
CA ALA A 444 17.06 -11.99 -7.94
C ALA A 444 16.88 -11.47 -6.49
N GLN A 445 17.27 -12.27 -5.49
CA GLN A 445 17.11 -12.01 -4.06
C GLN A 445 15.65 -11.80 -3.62
N ARG A 446 14.69 -12.34 -4.38
CA ARG A 446 13.26 -12.19 -4.15
C ARG A 446 12.68 -13.45 -3.49
N PRO A 447 11.84 -13.32 -2.45
CA PRO A 447 11.08 -14.43 -1.89
C PRO A 447 10.24 -15.13 -2.98
N ASP A 448 10.18 -16.46 -2.89
CA ASP A 448 9.42 -17.31 -3.79
C ASP A 448 8.14 -17.83 -3.13
N ALA A 449 7.12 -18.14 -3.94
CA ALA A 449 5.85 -18.64 -3.43
C ALA A 449 5.95 -20.00 -2.72
N CYS A 450 6.86 -20.87 -3.16
CA CYS A 450 7.02 -22.20 -2.58
C CYS A 450 7.75 -22.13 -1.23
N THR A 451 8.90 -21.45 -1.19
CA THR A 451 9.76 -21.37 0.01
C THR A 451 9.16 -20.49 1.11
N GLY A 452 8.14 -19.68 0.80
CA GLY A 452 7.35 -18.97 1.80
C GLY A 452 6.54 -19.89 2.72
N CYS A 453 5.93 -20.96 2.18
CA CYS A 453 5.23 -21.97 2.97
C CYS A 453 6.18 -23.10 3.43
N HIS A 454 7.11 -23.49 2.57
CA HIS A 454 8.13 -24.51 2.79
C HIS A 454 9.44 -23.87 3.28
N GLY A 455 9.39 -23.20 4.43
CA GLY A 455 10.53 -22.44 4.97
C GLY A 455 11.75 -23.28 5.35
N ASP A 456 11.62 -24.61 5.36
CA ASP A 456 12.68 -25.62 5.57
C ASP A 456 13.35 -26.07 4.25
N ARG A 457 12.94 -25.52 3.09
CA ARG A 457 13.43 -25.95 1.78
C ARG A 457 14.22 -24.88 1.03
N SER A 458 15.14 -25.35 0.19
CA SER A 458 15.92 -24.50 -0.71
C SER A 458 15.13 -24.13 -1.97
N ALA A 459 15.60 -23.12 -2.69
CA ALA A 459 15.06 -22.79 -4.01
C ALA A 459 15.24 -23.93 -5.03
N ASP A 460 16.36 -24.65 -4.95
CA ASP A 460 16.63 -25.81 -5.81
C ASP A 460 15.63 -26.94 -5.58
N TRP A 461 15.27 -27.21 -4.31
CA TRP A 461 14.21 -28.16 -3.99
C TRP A 461 12.88 -27.76 -4.62
N ALA A 462 12.50 -26.49 -4.51
CA ALA A 462 11.23 -26.01 -5.06
C ALA A 462 11.24 -26.09 -6.59
N GLN A 463 12.38 -25.80 -7.23
CA GLN A 463 12.53 -25.94 -8.67
C GLN A 463 12.43 -27.40 -9.13
N ALA A 464 13.10 -28.32 -8.44
CA ALA A 464 13.02 -29.75 -8.73
C ALA A 464 11.59 -30.29 -8.57
N ALA A 465 10.86 -29.85 -7.53
CA ALA A 465 9.45 -30.21 -7.34
C ALA A 465 8.55 -29.69 -8.48
N LEU A 466 8.77 -28.46 -8.96
CA LEU A 466 8.04 -27.92 -10.10
C LEU A 466 8.33 -28.68 -11.41
N GLN A 467 9.59 -29.06 -11.65
CA GLN A 467 9.97 -29.85 -12.83
C GLN A 467 9.33 -31.24 -12.80
N GLN A 468 9.39 -31.92 -11.65
CA GLN A 468 8.74 -33.21 -11.46
C GLN A 468 7.24 -33.12 -11.71
N TRP A 469 6.58 -32.07 -11.21
CA TRP A 469 5.16 -31.83 -11.49
C TRP A 469 4.90 -31.67 -13.01
N ARG A 470 5.78 -31.00 -13.75
CA ARG A 470 5.64 -30.84 -15.21
C ARG A 470 6.04 -32.08 -16.02
N GLY A 471 6.52 -33.15 -15.38
CA GLY A 471 7.08 -34.31 -16.07
C GLY A 471 8.40 -34.02 -16.77
N GLU A 472 9.09 -32.96 -16.37
CA GLU A 472 10.41 -32.59 -16.87
C GLU A 472 11.51 -33.41 -16.16
N ALA A 473 12.69 -33.54 -16.78
CA ALA A 473 13.82 -34.19 -16.14
C ALA A 473 14.22 -33.42 -14.87
N GLY A 474 14.27 -34.11 -13.74
CA GLY A 474 14.58 -33.49 -12.45
C GLY A 474 16.03 -32.97 -12.38
N VAL A 475 16.20 -31.80 -11.77
CA VAL A 475 17.52 -31.28 -11.39
C VAL A 475 17.93 -31.86 -10.03
N ALA A 476 19.20 -32.24 -9.91
CA ALA A 476 19.75 -32.70 -8.63
C ALA A 476 19.75 -31.56 -7.61
N VAL A 477 19.14 -31.79 -6.45
CA VAL A 477 19.15 -30.82 -5.34
C VAL A 477 20.46 -30.99 -4.56
N PRO A 478 21.30 -29.95 -4.41
CA PRO A 478 22.51 -30.06 -3.62
C PRO A 478 22.20 -30.40 -2.16
N THR A 479 22.92 -31.35 -1.59
CA THR A 479 22.75 -31.75 -0.16
C THR A 479 23.13 -30.64 0.82
N THR A 480 23.89 -29.64 0.36
CA THR A 480 24.33 -28.48 1.12
C THR A 480 23.43 -27.26 0.95
N ALA A 481 22.34 -27.36 0.18
CA ALA A 481 21.48 -26.22 -0.12
C ALA A 481 20.77 -25.71 1.15
N LEU A 482 21.08 -24.48 1.56
CA LEU A 482 20.45 -23.82 2.70
C LEU A 482 18.97 -23.53 2.38
N PRO A 483 18.03 -23.68 3.35
CA PRO A 483 16.66 -23.25 3.15
C PRO A 483 16.57 -21.77 2.80
N GLU A 484 15.85 -21.45 1.74
CA GLU A 484 15.91 -20.11 1.13
C GLU A 484 15.33 -19.04 2.06
N ASN A 485 14.23 -19.35 2.76
CA ASN A 485 13.65 -18.44 3.74
C ASN A 485 14.62 -18.15 4.89
N LEU A 486 15.37 -19.15 5.37
CA LEU A 486 16.35 -18.97 6.45
C LEU A 486 17.61 -18.23 5.99
N ARG A 487 18.06 -18.49 4.75
CA ARG A 487 19.12 -17.69 4.12
C ARG A 487 18.71 -16.22 4.06
N GLN A 488 17.50 -15.92 3.59
CA GLN A 488 16.97 -14.57 3.53
C GLN A 488 16.83 -13.95 4.92
N LEU A 489 16.42 -14.72 5.94
CA LEU A 489 16.26 -14.26 7.32
C LEU A 489 17.56 -13.78 7.96
N PHE A 490 18.71 -14.37 7.62
CA PHE A 490 19.99 -14.04 8.27
C PHE A 490 21.00 -13.33 7.38
N ALA A 491 21.01 -13.60 6.06
CA ALA A 491 21.93 -13.01 5.10
C ALA A 491 21.26 -12.02 4.12
N GLY A 492 19.93 -11.89 4.16
CA GLY A 492 19.21 -10.93 3.33
C GLY A 492 19.33 -9.50 3.84
N ASP A 493 18.89 -8.53 3.03
CA ASP A 493 18.71 -7.14 3.45
C ASP A 493 17.51 -6.96 4.39
N PRO A 494 17.24 -5.76 4.94
CA PRO A 494 16.17 -5.58 5.92
C PRO A 494 14.76 -5.94 5.40
N VAL A 495 14.48 -5.77 4.10
CA VAL A 495 13.18 -6.18 3.51
C VAL A 495 13.13 -7.70 3.44
N GLN A 496 14.19 -8.36 2.96
CA GLN A 496 14.26 -9.82 2.90
C GLN A 496 14.09 -10.44 4.28
N ARG A 497 14.82 -9.93 5.28
CA ARG A 497 14.72 -10.41 6.66
C ARG A 497 13.33 -10.20 7.24
N ALA A 498 12.70 -9.04 6.99
CA ALA A 498 11.35 -8.77 7.44
C ALA A 498 10.30 -9.70 6.80
N VAL A 499 10.41 -9.94 5.48
CA VAL A 499 9.53 -10.88 4.77
C VAL A 499 9.73 -12.30 5.31
N ALA A 500 10.98 -12.77 5.38
CA ALA A 500 11.28 -14.12 5.84
C ALA A 500 10.84 -14.37 7.29
N ALA A 501 11.05 -13.38 8.16
CA ALA A 501 10.60 -13.41 9.55
C ALA A 501 9.07 -13.49 9.64
N ARG A 502 8.34 -12.75 8.80
CA ARG A 502 6.88 -12.75 8.77
C ARG A 502 6.29 -14.07 8.27
N LEU A 503 6.92 -14.67 7.26
CA LEU A 503 6.45 -15.91 6.62
C LEU A 503 6.73 -17.15 7.48
N ALA A 504 7.81 -17.15 8.27
CA ALA A 504 8.20 -18.29 9.10
C ALA A 504 7.10 -18.79 10.06
N GLY A 505 6.30 -17.88 10.63
CA GLY A 505 5.19 -18.22 11.52
C GLY A 505 3.82 -18.19 10.85
N ALA A 506 3.75 -18.16 9.52
CA ALA A 506 2.48 -18.02 8.83
C ALA A 506 1.57 -19.25 9.02
N GLU A 507 0.26 -19.01 9.05
CA GLU A 507 -0.75 -20.07 9.23
C GLU A 507 -0.77 -21.04 8.05
N ASP A 508 -0.53 -20.51 6.85
CA ASP A 508 -0.42 -21.22 5.58
C ASP A 508 0.93 -21.96 5.40
N SER A 509 1.81 -21.98 6.41
CA SER A 509 3.06 -22.73 6.34
C SER A 509 2.83 -24.25 6.26
N ALA A 510 3.60 -24.91 5.39
CA ALA A 510 3.57 -26.35 5.14
C ALA A 510 4.43 -27.17 6.12
N LEU A 511 5.01 -26.51 7.13
CA LEU A 511 5.88 -27.15 8.10
C LEU A 511 5.09 -28.03 9.08
N THR A 512 5.64 -29.21 9.36
CA THR A 512 5.12 -30.09 10.43
C THR A 512 5.27 -29.43 11.79
N PRO A 513 4.51 -29.86 12.83
CA PRO A 513 4.69 -29.36 14.18
C PRO A 513 6.14 -29.45 14.68
N VAL A 514 6.85 -30.53 14.35
CA VAL A 514 8.27 -30.71 14.70
C VAL A 514 9.15 -29.68 13.99
N ALA A 515 8.95 -29.46 12.69
CA ALA A 515 9.72 -28.47 11.95
C ALA A 515 9.43 -27.04 12.42
N ARG A 516 8.17 -26.71 12.74
CA ARG A 516 7.79 -25.43 13.35
C ARG A 516 8.48 -25.22 14.69
N HIS A 517 8.49 -26.25 15.54
CA HIS A 517 9.19 -26.20 16.82
C HIS A 517 10.70 -25.97 16.63
N ALA A 518 11.33 -26.66 15.67
CA ALA A 518 12.74 -26.53 15.35
C ALA A 518 13.14 -25.13 14.85
N GLN A 519 12.21 -24.34 14.31
CA GLN A 519 12.49 -22.96 13.88
C GLN A 519 12.52 -21.94 15.02
N LEU A 520 11.98 -22.25 16.20
CA LEU A 520 11.87 -21.29 17.31
C LEU A 520 13.22 -20.67 17.73
N PRO A 521 14.33 -21.42 17.88
CA PRO A 521 15.65 -20.83 18.15
C PRO A 521 16.10 -19.82 17.09
N LEU A 522 15.77 -20.06 15.83
CA LEU A 522 16.10 -19.16 14.72
C LEU A 522 15.27 -17.88 14.78
N LEU A 523 13.99 -17.99 15.15
CA LEU A 523 13.14 -16.83 15.39
C LEU A 523 13.63 -16.02 16.60
N PHE A 524 14.07 -16.66 17.69
CA PHE A 524 14.65 -15.97 18.83
C PHE A 524 15.95 -15.24 18.45
N ALA A 525 16.78 -15.83 17.60
CA ALA A 525 17.92 -15.13 17.04
C ALA A 525 17.47 -13.92 16.21
N ALA A 526 16.49 -14.07 15.32
CA ALA A 526 15.95 -12.95 14.51
C ALA A 526 15.28 -11.83 15.35
N MET A 527 14.80 -12.13 16.56
CA MET A 527 14.33 -11.12 17.52
C MET A 527 15.45 -10.21 18.06
N GLU A 528 16.72 -10.55 17.83
CA GLU A 528 17.89 -9.71 18.14
C GLU A 528 18.31 -8.80 16.98
N ASP A 529 17.62 -8.86 15.84
CA ASP A 529 17.95 -8.03 14.67
C ASP A 529 17.97 -6.54 15.02
N ARG A 530 18.86 -5.76 14.42
CA ARG A 530 18.99 -4.32 14.69
C ARG A 530 17.84 -3.48 14.12
N TYR A 531 17.01 -4.03 13.23
CA TYR A 531 15.83 -3.38 12.66
C TYR A 531 14.57 -3.80 13.45
N PRO A 532 13.83 -2.85 14.06
CA PRO A 532 12.64 -3.19 14.85
C PRO A 532 11.57 -3.94 14.04
N ALA A 533 11.42 -3.64 12.76
CA ALA A 533 10.46 -4.32 11.89
C ALA A 533 10.75 -5.83 11.76
N VAL A 534 12.03 -6.22 11.65
CA VAL A 534 12.44 -7.64 11.59
C VAL A 534 12.16 -8.30 12.94
N ARG A 535 12.56 -7.64 14.05
CA ARG A 535 12.30 -8.15 15.41
C ARG A 535 10.82 -8.39 15.66
N ARG A 536 9.97 -7.44 15.24
CA ARG A 536 8.52 -7.52 15.37
C ARG A 536 7.97 -8.73 14.65
N PHE A 537 8.33 -8.93 13.38
CA PHE A 537 7.83 -10.07 12.62
C PHE A 537 8.36 -11.41 13.15
N ALA A 538 9.62 -11.47 13.59
CA ALA A 538 10.17 -12.66 14.22
C ALA A 538 9.42 -13.00 15.53
N TRP A 539 9.12 -11.98 16.34
CA TRP A 539 8.33 -12.12 17.56
C TRP A 539 6.89 -12.59 17.28
N LEU A 540 6.20 -11.97 16.31
CA LEU A 540 4.85 -12.39 15.91
C LEU A 540 4.84 -13.84 15.41
N SER A 541 5.83 -14.22 14.61
CA SER A 541 5.98 -15.59 14.13
C SER A 541 6.27 -16.58 15.26
N ALA A 542 7.12 -16.22 16.23
CA ALA A 542 7.38 -17.06 17.40
C ALA A 542 6.12 -17.25 18.25
N ARG A 543 5.33 -16.18 18.44
CA ARG A 543 4.04 -16.25 19.17
C ARG A 543 3.04 -17.13 18.45
N GLN A 544 2.89 -16.97 17.14
CA GLN A 544 1.99 -17.80 16.34
C GLN A 544 2.40 -19.27 16.38
N THR A 545 3.70 -19.55 16.23
CA THR A 545 4.23 -20.93 16.33
C THR A 545 3.97 -21.52 17.71
N ALA A 546 4.24 -20.80 18.79
CA ALA A 546 3.97 -21.26 20.16
C ALA A 546 2.46 -21.51 20.38
N SER A 547 1.59 -20.66 19.81
CA SER A 547 0.14 -20.85 19.84
C SER A 547 -0.31 -22.11 19.11
N VAL A 548 0.17 -22.32 17.88
CA VAL A 548 -0.17 -23.51 17.06
C VAL A 548 0.31 -24.79 17.72
N LEU A 549 1.45 -24.76 18.41
CA LEU A 549 2.00 -25.90 19.15
C LEU A 549 1.37 -26.10 20.53
N GLY A 550 0.54 -25.17 21.01
CA GLY A 550 -0.06 -25.24 22.35
C GLY A 550 0.93 -25.01 23.50
N ASP A 551 2.07 -24.35 23.26
CA ASP A 551 3.08 -24.08 24.29
C ASP A 551 2.74 -22.81 25.07
N ASN A 552 1.88 -22.96 26.09
CA ASN A 552 1.43 -21.85 26.94
C ASN A 552 2.57 -21.19 27.73
N ARG A 553 3.60 -21.97 28.11
CA ARG A 553 4.74 -21.48 28.88
C ARG A 553 5.58 -20.54 28.03
N LEU A 554 5.87 -20.94 26.79
CA LEU A 554 6.58 -20.10 25.84
C LEU A 554 5.75 -18.88 25.42
N GLN A 555 4.44 -19.03 25.22
CA GLN A 555 3.55 -17.90 24.92
C GLN A 555 3.60 -16.82 26.02
N LEU A 556 3.58 -17.23 27.29
CA LEU A 556 3.67 -16.30 28.42
C LEU A 556 5.00 -15.53 28.42
N ALA A 557 6.12 -16.22 28.15
CA ALA A 557 7.44 -15.59 28.06
C ALA A 557 7.53 -14.64 26.87
N LEU A 558 7.04 -15.04 25.69
CA LEU A 558 6.99 -14.20 24.50
C LEU A 558 6.10 -12.97 24.69
N GLY A 559 5.08 -13.03 25.55
CA GLY A 559 4.24 -11.89 25.92
C GLY A 559 4.99 -10.74 26.60
N GLN A 560 6.20 -10.99 27.13
CA GLN A 560 7.03 -9.97 27.79
C GLN A 560 7.98 -9.26 26.82
N PHE A 561 8.12 -9.76 25.59
CA PHE A 561 9.04 -9.17 24.61
C PHE A 561 8.44 -7.94 23.96
N ASP A 562 9.18 -6.83 24.03
CA ASP A 562 8.86 -5.60 23.31
C ASP A 562 9.93 -5.33 22.24
N PHE A 563 9.53 -5.39 20.98
CA PHE A 563 10.44 -5.24 19.83
C PHE A 563 11.03 -3.82 19.72
N ILE A 564 10.44 -2.83 20.41
CA ILE A 564 10.96 -1.46 20.48
C ILE A 564 11.62 -1.09 21.80
N ALA A 565 11.68 -1.99 22.80
CA ALA A 565 12.41 -1.71 24.03
C ALA A 565 13.91 -1.56 23.78
N GLU A 566 14.62 -0.91 24.70
CA GLU A 566 16.08 -0.76 24.65
C GLU A 566 16.80 -2.12 24.59
N ALA A 567 17.94 -2.18 23.89
CA ALA A 567 18.64 -3.43 23.61
C ALA A 567 18.95 -4.28 24.87
N PRO A 568 19.42 -3.72 26.01
CA PRO A 568 19.65 -4.50 27.23
C PRO A 568 18.38 -5.15 27.77
N ARG A 569 17.24 -4.44 27.73
CA ARG A 569 15.94 -4.97 28.18
C ARG A 569 15.46 -6.10 27.28
N ARG A 570 15.65 -5.97 25.96
CA ARG A 570 15.33 -7.04 25.01
C ARG A 570 16.18 -8.30 25.26
N ALA A 571 17.49 -8.13 25.52
CA ALA A 571 18.41 -9.23 25.81
C ALA A 571 18.05 -9.98 27.09
N GLU A 572 17.65 -9.26 28.14
CA GLU A 572 17.15 -9.85 29.39
C GLU A 572 15.92 -10.73 29.14
N VAL A 573 14.90 -10.20 28.45
CA VAL A 573 13.67 -10.95 28.13
C VAL A 573 13.95 -12.14 27.21
N LEU A 574 14.85 -12.01 26.24
CA LEU A 574 15.25 -13.12 25.37
C LEU A 574 15.94 -14.25 26.14
N THR A 575 16.73 -13.93 27.17
CA THR A 575 17.29 -14.95 28.08
C THR A 575 16.17 -15.71 28.79
N VAL A 576 15.13 -15.01 29.26
CA VAL A 576 13.95 -15.65 29.86
C VAL A 576 13.25 -16.54 28.83
N ILE A 577 12.95 -16.05 27.63
CA ILE A 577 12.31 -16.83 26.56
C ILE A 577 13.08 -18.13 26.27
N ARG A 578 14.39 -18.03 26.07
CA ARG A 578 15.27 -19.18 25.81
C ARG A 578 15.24 -20.20 26.95
N SER A 579 15.18 -19.75 28.20
CA SER A 579 15.11 -20.65 29.37
C SER A 579 13.78 -21.42 29.46
N GLN A 580 12.72 -20.91 28.85
CA GLN A 580 11.41 -21.58 28.82
C GLN A 580 11.28 -22.54 27.64
N PHE A 581 12.09 -22.37 26.59
CA PHE A 581 12.11 -23.24 25.42
C PHE A 581 12.91 -24.52 25.69
N ARG A 582 12.37 -25.67 25.25
CA ARG A 582 13.05 -26.98 25.35
C ARG A 582 13.36 -27.47 23.94
N PRO A 583 14.62 -27.40 23.47
CA PRO A 583 14.97 -27.91 22.15
C PRO A 583 14.75 -29.42 22.09
N ALA A 584 14.47 -29.93 20.88
CA ALA A 584 14.26 -31.34 20.61
C ALA A 584 15.24 -31.79 19.53
N PRO A 585 15.82 -33.01 19.62
CA PRO A 585 16.75 -33.50 18.61
C PRO A 585 16.16 -33.44 17.20
N VAL A 586 16.98 -32.99 16.24
CA VAL A 586 16.58 -32.85 14.83
C VAL A 586 17.53 -33.63 13.92
N VAL A 587 16.95 -34.31 12.94
CA VAL A 587 17.71 -34.96 11.85
C VAL A 587 18.04 -33.94 10.77
N ASP A 588 17.05 -33.15 10.36
CA ASP A 588 17.24 -32.02 9.47
C ASP A 588 17.74 -30.81 10.25
N ARG A 589 19.01 -30.46 10.03
CA ARG A 589 19.67 -29.32 10.68
C ARG A 589 19.43 -27.99 9.98
N MET A 590 18.49 -27.93 9.03
CA MET A 590 18.09 -26.72 8.30
C MET A 590 19.29 -26.01 7.65
N GLY A 591 20.11 -26.79 6.92
CA GLY A 591 21.36 -26.32 6.31
C GLY A 591 22.44 -25.92 7.32
N GLY A 592 22.47 -26.60 8.47
CA GLY A 592 23.47 -26.41 9.53
C GLY A 592 23.18 -25.26 10.48
N LEU A 593 21.98 -24.66 10.44
CA LEU A 593 21.56 -23.61 11.37
C LEU A 593 21.12 -24.15 12.72
N LEU A 594 20.88 -25.45 12.82
CA LEU A 594 20.56 -26.13 14.06
C LEU A 594 21.66 -27.13 14.44
N LEU A 595 21.95 -27.17 15.74
CA LEU A 595 22.73 -28.22 16.38
C LEU A 595 21.92 -29.52 16.43
N GLY A 596 22.59 -30.64 16.69
CA GLY A 596 21.93 -31.96 16.74
C GLY A 596 20.87 -32.09 17.84
N ASP A 597 20.98 -31.30 18.91
CA ASP A 597 20.00 -31.23 20.00
C ASP A 597 18.79 -30.33 19.67
N GLY A 598 18.78 -29.67 18.50
CA GLY A 598 17.74 -28.73 18.08
C GLY A 598 17.97 -27.29 18.54
N GLY A 599 19.09 -27.00 19.21
CA GLY A 599 19.51 -25.63 19.51
C GLY A 599 19.95 -24.88 18.25
N GLY A 600 19.92 -23.54 18.26
CA GLY A 600 20.44 -22.74 17.16
C GLY A 600 21.97 -22.70 17.15
N ASP A 601 22.59 -22.89 15.99
CA ASP A 601 24.04 -22.73 15.81
C ASP A 601 24.39 -21.24 15.67
N ALA A 602 24.82 -20.65 16.79
CA ALA A 602 25.15 -19.23 16.85
C ALA A 602 26.31 -18.84 15.91
N ALA A 603 27.28 -19.72 15.68
CA ALA A 603 28.42 -19.43 14.80
C ALA A 603 27.96 -19.38 13.34
N ARG A 604 27.16 -20.36 12.91
CA ARG A 604 26.60 -20.37 11.56
C ARG A 604 25.64 -19.19 11.30
N ILE A 605 24.82 -18.84 12.29
CA ILE A 605 23.94 -17.66 12.20
C ILE A 605 24.77 -16.37 12.08
N ALA A 606 25.85 -16.24 12.86
CA ALA A 606 26.74 -15.09 12.78
C ALA A 606 27.46 -14.99 11.42
N GLU A 607 27.89 -16.12 10.86
CA GLU A 607 28.49 -16.18 9.52
C GLU A 607 27.54 -15.66 8.44
N LEU A 608 26.26 -16.09 8.47
CA LEU A 608 25.26 -15.58 7.53
C LEU A 608 24.98 -14.08 7.74
N ARG A 609 24.89 -13.62 8.99
CA ARG A 609 24.70 -12.20 9.32
C ARG A 609 25.84 -11.32 8.83
N ALA A 610 27.07 -11.83 8.81
CA ALA A 610 28.22 -11.11 8.28
C ALA A 610 28.10 -10.85 6.76
N GLN A 611 27.25 -11.60 6.06
CA GLN A 611 26.97 -11.42 4.63
C GLN A 611 25.78 -10.48 4.37
N ALA A 612 25.05 -10.09 5.42
CA ALA A 612 23.82 -9.31 5.28
C ALA A 612 24.08 -7.87 4.83
N ASP A 613 23.28 -7.40 3.87
CA ASP A 613 23.25 -5.98 3.53
C ASP A 613 22.55 -5.19 4.66
N GLY A 614 23.29 -4.22 5.17
CA GLY A 614 22.89 -3.36 6.28
C GLY A 614 22.42 -1.97 5.87
N ARG A 615 22.14 -1.71 4.59
CA ARG A 615 21.68 -0.38 4.19
C ARG A 615 20.25 -0.11 4.67
N ALA A 616 19.99 1.12 5.11
CA ALA A 616 18.62 1.56 5.36
C ALA A 616 17.90 1.67 4.02
N ILE A 617 16.65 1.22 3.97
CA ILE A 617 15.83 1.29 2.76
C ILE A 617 14.81 2.39 2.99
N ASN A 618 15.03 3.54 2.34
CA ASN A 618 14.07 4.63 2.37
C ASN A 618 12.82 4.21 1.58
N ILE A 619 11.75 3.90 2.31
CA ILE A 619 10.49 3.45 1.72
C ILE A 619 9.70 4.57 1.01
N GLY A 620 10.20 5.80 1.02
CA GLY A 620 9.77 6.84 0.10
C GLY A 620 8.34 7.33 0.32
N GLU A 621 8.00 7.61 1.59
CA GLU A 621 6.94 8.57 1.89
C GLU A 621 7.51 9.97 1.85
#